data_AF-A0A7S1HZE9-F1
#
_entry.id   AF-A0A7S1HZE9-F1
#
_cell.length_a   1.000
_cell.length_b   1.000
_cell.length_c   1.000
_cell.angle_alpha   90.00
_cell.angle_beta   90.00
_cell.angle_gamma   90.00
#
_symmetry.space_group_name_H-M   'P 1'
#
loop_
_entity.id
_entity.type
_entity.pdbx_description
1 polymer ?
#
loop_
_entity_poly.entity_id
_entity_poly.type
_entity_poly.pdbx_seq_one_letter_code
_entity_poly.pdbx_strand_id
1 'polypeptide(L)'
;KCLPVVPQDKLVQKVTSRESRGYGMQILTTDCHKLLGNIKAKHSEAFVIMGFTLFDLYPRDEWNFVFGQANRATGVGIFSFARYQCAPPNFLRRCMAVLCHEIGHLFCISHCIWWECIMNGSNHDEESDARPMHLCPMDLGKLVEAFGGKIDIVAREQALAEFFTAHGFAAIAEW
;
A
#
# COMPACT_ATOMS: atom_id res chain seq x y z
N LYS A 1 -8.29 -9.72 6.41
CA LYS A 1 -8.12 -11.19 6.25
C LYS A 1 -6.99 -11.44 5.27
N CYS A 2 -6.01 -12.27 5.63
CA CYS A 2 -4.94 -12.67 4.72
C CYS A 2 -5.39 -13.89 3.90
N LEU A 3 -5.19 -13.84 2.59
CA LEU A 3 -5.50 -14.96 1.68
C LEU A 3 -4.27 -15.88 1.55
N PRO A 4 -4.44 -17.12 1.08
CA PRO A 4 -3.31 -18.01 0.82
C PRO A 4 -2.30 -17.39 -0.15
N VAL A 5 -1.01 -17.63 0.10
CA VAL A 5 0.08 -17.17 -0.76
C VAL A 5 -0.04 -17.78 -2.16
N VAL A 6 0.16 -16.95 -3.19
CA VAL A 6 0.35 -17.42 -4.57
C VAL A 6 1.83 -17.78 -4.74
N PRO A 7 2.17 -19.05 -5.02
CA PRO A 7 3.56 -19.45 -5.23
C PRO A 7 4.24 -18.66 -6.36
N GLN A 8 5.51 -18.32 -6.19
CA GLN A 8 6.24 -17.46 -7.12
C GLN A 8 6.33 -18.06 -8.52
N ASP A 9 6.61 -19.36 -8.64
CA ASP A 9 6.64 -20.12 -9.89
C ASP A 9 5.31 -20.03 -10.65
N LYS A 10 4.18 -20.07 -9.94
CA LYS A 10 2.85 -19.93 -10.54
C LYS A 10 2.52 -18.49 -10.90
N LEU A 11 3.04 -17.52 -10.16
CA LEU A 11 2.85 -16.10 -10.44
C LEU A 11 3.55 -15.72 -11.74
N VAL A 12 4.83 -16.08 -11.88
CA VAL A 12 5.67 -15.68 -13.02
C VAL A 12 5.20 -16.30 -14.34
N GLN A 13 4.52 -17.45 -14.30
CA GLN A 13 3.88 -18.05 -15.47
C GLN A 13 2.64 -17.28 -15.96
N LYS A 14 2.08 -16.39 -15.14
CA LYS A 14 0.81 -15.70 -15.41
C LYS A 14 0.95 -14.19 -15.61
N VAL A 15 2.15 -13.65 -15.43
CA VAL A 15 2.41 -12.22 -15.54
C VAL A 15 3.54 -11.97 -16.52
N THR A 16 3.40 -10.91 -17.31
CA THR A 16 4.51 -10.41 -18.11
C THR A 16 5.63 -9.95 -17.17
N SER A 17 6.86 -10.30 -17.51
CA SER A 17 8.04 -9.96 -16.73
C SER A 17 9.21 -9.52 -17.60
N ARG A 18 10.12 -8.76 -17.00
CA ARG A 18 11.37 -8.32 -17.61
C ARG A 18 12.48 -8.26 -16.56
N GLU A 19 13.72 -8.16 -17.00
CA GLU A 19 14.84 -7.93 -16.10
C GLU A 19 14.82 -6.48 -15.59
N SER A 20 14.86 -6.31 -14.26
CA SER A 20 15.01 -5.01 -13.63
C SER A 20 16.47 -4.57 -13.60
N ARG A 21 16.72 -3.26 -13.57
CA ARG A 21 18.06 -2.67 -13.44
C ARG A 21 18.60 -2.85 -12.02
N GLY A 22 19.06 -4.05 -11.69
CA GLY A 22 19.69 -4.37 -10.40
C GLY A 22 18.76 -4.84 -9.28
N TYR A 23 17.46 -5.03 -9.56
CA TYR A 23 16.45 -5.47 -8.58
C TYR A 23 15.83 -6.82 -8.94
N GLY A 24 16.56 -7.64 -9.73
CA GLY A 24 16.10 -8.95 -10.16
C GLY A 24 14.97 -8.87 -11.19
N MET A 25 13.96 -9.73 -11.05
CA MET A 25 12.84 -9.78 -11.98
C MET A 25 11.79 -8.70 -11.66
N GLN A 26 11.35 -8.01 -12.71
CA GLN A 26 10.27 -7.03 -12.67
C GLN A 26 9.00 -7.61 -13.30
N ILE A 27 7.84 -7.43 -12.68
CA ILE A 27 6.55 -7.94 -13.18
C ILE A 27 5.58 -6.78 -13.47
N LEU A 28 4.75 -6.97 -14.51
CA LEU A 28 3.81 -5.97 -14.99
C LEU A 28 2.62 -5.84 -14.03
N THR A 29 2.35 -4.62 -13.55
CA THR A 29 1.25 -4.38 -12.59
C THR A 29 -0.13 -4.69 -13.20
N THR A 30 -0.32 -4.44 -14.50
CA THR A 30 -1.59 -4.70 -15.19
C THR A 30 -1.99 -6.17 -15.13
N ASP A 31 -1.04 -7.10 -15.27
CA ASP A 31 -1.33 -8.53 -15.15
C ASP A 31 -1.58 -8.93 -13.69
N CYS A 32 -0.86 -8.33 -12.76
CA CYS A 32 -1.12 -8.49 -11.33
C CYS A 32 -2.54 -8.05 -10.96
N HIS A 33 -3.01 -6.90 -11.49
CA HIS A 33 -4.39 -6.43 -11.26
C HIS A 33 -5.43 -7.38 -11.83
N LYS A 34 -5.22 -7.97 -13.02
CA LYS A 34 -6.13 -8.99 -13.56
C LYS A 34 -6.23 -10.20 -12.63
N LEU A 35 -5.09 -10.70 -12.12
CA LEU A 35 -5.06 -11.82 -11.18
C LEU A 35 -5.79 -11.49 -9.88
N LEU A 36 -5.52 -10.31 -9.31
CA LEU A 36 -6.19 -9.85 -8.09
C LEU A 36 -7.68 -9.61 -8.30
N GLY A 37 -8.09 -9.12 -9.48
CA GLY A 37 -9.50 -8.96 -9.85
C GLY A 37 -10.24 -10.30 -9.87
N ASN A 38 -9.62 -11.36 -10.40
CA ASN A 38 -10.16 -12.71 -10.36
C ASN A 38 -10.28 -13.26 -8.92
N ILE A 39 -9.35 -12.89 -8.04
CA ILE A 39 -9.44 -13.22 -6.61
C ILE A 39 -10.60 -12.44 -5.97
N LYS A 40 -10.72 -11.14 -6.25
CA LYS A 40 -11.80 -10.29 -5.72
C LYS A 40 -13.18 -10.76 -6.15
N ALA A 41 -13.33 -11.22 -7.39
CA ALA A 41 -14.59 -11.79 -7.85
C ALA A 41 -15.06 -13.01 -7.03
N LYS A 42 -14.13 -13.74 -6.41
CA LYS A 42 -14.40 -14.88 -5.51
C LYS A 42 -14.58 -14.46 -4.05
N HIS A 43 -14.32 -13.19 -3.74
CA HIS A 43 -14.36 -12.58 -2.41
C HIS A 43 -15.20 -11.30 -2.48
N SER A 44 -16.48 -11.43 -2.85
CA SER A 44 -17.40 -10.29 -3.02
C SER A 44 -17.64 -9.51 -1.73
N GLU A 45 -17.36 -10.12 -0.57
CA GLU A 45 -17.37 -9.46 0.74
C GLU A 45 -16.22 -8.46 0.93
N ALA A 46 -15.14 -8.59 0.15
CA ALA A 46 -13.95 -7.77 0.30
C ALA A 46 -14.12 -6.43 -0.43
N PHE A 47 -14.20 -5.33 0.33
CA PHE A 47 -14.22 -3.98 -0.23
C PHE A 47 -12.96 -3.68 -1.05
N VAL A 48 -11.79 -4.14 -0.59
CA VAL A 48 -10.50 -4.01 -1.27
C VAL A 48 -9.68 -5.30 -1.19
N ILE A 49 -8.85 -5.58 -2.20
CA ILE A 49 -7.82 -6.63 -2.14
C ILE A 49 -6.46 -6.03 -2.47
N MET A 50 -5.52 -6.19 -1.55
CA MET A 50 -4.14 -5.75 -1.73
C MET A 50 -3.22 -6.96 -1.84
N GLY A 51 -2.52 -7.06 -2.96
CA GLY A 51 -1.40 -7.99 -3.11
C GLY A 51 -0.09 -7.33 -2.71
N PHE A 52 0.88 -8.13 -2.29
CA PHE A 52 2.25 -7.67 -2.09
C PHE A 52 3.25 -8.72 -2.59
N THR A 53 4.42 -8.26 -3.04
CA THR A 53 5.42 -9.12 -3.70
C THR A 53 6.86 -8.69 -3.39
N LEU A 54 7.80 -9.63 -3.50
CA LEU A 54 9.25 -9.33 -3.48
C LEU A 54 9.80 -9.04 -4.89
N PHE A 55 8.99 -9.21 -5.93
CA PHE A 55 9.35 -8.83 -7.30
C PHE A 55 9.19 -7.34 -7.51
N ASP A 56 10.07 -6.74 -8.28
CA ASP A 56 9.96 -5.34 -8.66
C ASP A 56 8.75 -5.13 -9.61
N LEU A 57 8.21 -3.92 -9.68
CA LEU A 57 6.97 -3.64 -10.43
C LEU A 57 7.17 -2.55 -11.48
N TYR A 58 6.47 -2.67 -12.60
CA TYR A 58 6.39 -1.61 -13.62
C TYR A 58 4.98 -1.50 -14.19
N PRO A 59 4.52 -0.27 -14.54
CA PRO A 59 3.16 -0.04 -15.02
C PRO A 59 2.99 -0.22 -16.54
N ARG A 60 4.04 0.08 -17.31
CA ARG A 60 4.11 -0.03 -18.78
C ARG A 60 5.56 0.05 -19.24
N ASP A 61 5.84 -0.33 -20.48
CA ASP A 61 7.19 -0.54 -20.98
C ASP A 61 8.07 0.72 -20.91
N GLU A 62 7.51 1.90 -21.11
CA GLU A 62 8.23 3.18 -21.10
C GLU A 62 8.56 3.69 -19.69
N TRP A 63 8.02 3.07 -18.64
CA TRP A 63 8.21 3.49 -17.26
C TRP A 63 9.27 2.65 -16.57
N ASN A 64 10.03 3.28 -15.66
CA ASN A 64 11.10 2.58 -14.93
C ASN A 64 10.53 1.59 -13.92
N PHE A 65 9.79 2.08 -12.92
CA PHE A 65 9.21 1.24 -11.86
C PHE A 65 8.11 1.98 -11.10
N VAL A 66 7.40 1.23 -10.25
CA VAL A 66 6.53 1.77 -9.19
C VAL A 66 6.72 0.96 -7.91
N PHE A 67 6.57 1.57 -6.74
CA PHE A 67 6.56 0.84 -5.47
C PHE A 67 5.24 0.11 -5.24
N GLY A 68 4.16 0.65 -5.76
CA GLY A 68 2.84 0.05 -5.74
C GLY A 68 1.94 0.70 -6.78
N GLN A 69 0.78 0.08 -7.00
CA GLN A 69 -0.25 0.66 -7.85
C GLN A 69 -1.63 0.16 -7.44
N ALA A 70 -2.52 1.11 -7.13
CA ALA A 70 -3.93 0.89 -6.91
C ALA A 70 -4.76 1.02 -8.21
N ASN A 71 -5.70 0.09 -8.43
CA ASN A 71 -6.75 0.17 -9.44
C ASN A 71 -8.11 0.38 -8.75
N ARG A 72 -8.51 1.65 -8.65
CA ARG A 72 -9.72 2.07 -7.93
C ARG A 72 -11.00 1.45 -8.50
N ALA A 73 -11.09 1.37 -9.83
CA ALA A 73 -12.28 0.86 -10.51
C ALA A 73 -12.59 -0.60 -10.18
N THR A 74 -11.57 -1.38 -9.86
CA THR A 74 -11.69 -2.80 -9.51
C THR A 74 -11.45 -3.07 -8.04
N GLY A 75 -11.11 -2.07 -7.23
CA GLY A 75 -10.84 -2.22 -5.80
C GLY A 75 -9.70 -3.20 -5.50
N VAL A 76 -8.67 -3.24 -6.34
CA VAL A 76 -7.46 -4.04 -6.13
C VAL A 76 -6.19 -3.21 -6.24
N GLY A 77 -5.17 -3.57 -5.47
CA GLY A 77 -3.85 -2.94 -5.54
C GLY A 77 -2.72 -3.95 -5.39
N ILE A 78 -1.54 -3.58 -5.87
CA ILE A 78 -0.31 -4.38 -5.73
C ILE A 78 0.81 -3.50 -5.16
N PHE A 79 1.61 -4.03 -4.25
CA PHE A 79 2.76 -3.36 -3.65
C PHE A 79 4.01 -4.24 -3.72
N SER A 80 5.20 -3.64 -3.81
CA SER A 80 6.46 -4.34 -3.89
C SER A 80 7.44 -3.92 -2.80
N PHE A 81 8.06 -4.92 -2.20
CA PHE A 81 9.16 -4.75 -1.26
C PHE A 81 10.54 -4.65 -1.94
N ALA A 82 10.63 -4.93 -3.24
CA ALA A 82 11.90 -5.22 -3.94
C ALA A 82 12.96 -4.13 -3.84
N ARG A 83 12.52 -2.87 -3.71
CA ARG A 83 13.39 -1.69 -3.76
C ARG A 83 13.72 -1.11 -2.38
N TYR A 84 13.15 -1.63 -1.30
CA TYR A 84 13.44 -1.13 0.06
C TYR A 84 14.72 -1.79 0.61
N GLN A 85 15.80 -1.02 0.65
CA GLN A 85 17.13 -1.47 1.10
C GLN A 85 17.52 -0.90 2.47
N CYS A 86 16.59 -0.83 3.42
CA CYS A 86 16.88 -0.37 4.78
C CYS A 86 16.78 -1.50 5.80
N ALA A 87 17.49 -1.37 6.92
CA ALA A 87 17.34 -2.27 8.06
C ALA A 87 16.08 -1.92 8.88
N PRO A 88 15.55 -2.86 9.67
CA PRO A 88 14.58 -2.54 10.71
C PRO A 88 15.12 -1.45 11.66
N PRO A 89 14.27 -0.54 12.19
CA PRO A 89 12.81 -0.49 12.03
C PRO A 89 12.34 0.26 10.78
N ASN A 90 13.23 0.94 10.05
CA ASN A 90 12.88 1.79 8.91
C ASN A 90 12.26 1.00 7.75
N PHE A 91 12.71 -0.23 7.51
CA PHE A 91 12.09 -1.12 6.52
C PHE A 91 10.61 -1.32 6.79
N LEU A 92 10.27 -1.68 8.04
CA LEU A 92 8.90 -1.94 8.43
C LEU A 92 8.07 -0.66 8.32
N ARG A 93 8.59 0.48 8.81
CA ARG A 93 7.90 1.78 8.72
C ARG A 93 7.57 2.16 7.28
N ARG A 94 8.56 2.13 6.38
CA ARG A 94 8.37 2.50 4.96
C ARG A 94 7.37 1.58 4.27
N CYS A 95 7.46 0.27 4.51
CA CYS A 95 6.54 -0.69 3.93
C CYS A 95 5.11 -0.48 4.40
N MET A 96 4.90 -0.28 5.71
CA MET A 96 3.58 0.02 6.26
C MET A 96 3.03 1.33 5.72
N ALA A 97 3.85 2.37 5.65
CA ALA A 97 3.43 3.68 5.14
C ALA A 97 2.92 3.60 3.70
N VAL A 98 3.70 3.00 2.80
CA VAL A 98 3.27 2.88 1.38
C VAL A 98 2.10 1.92 1.23
N LEU A 99 2.06 0.81 1.96
CA LEU A 99 0.91 -0.10 1.93
C LEU A 99 -0.38 0.61 2.36
N CYS A 100 -0.34 1.38 3.44
CA CYS A 100 -1.47 2.18 3.91
C CYS A 100 -1.85 3.29 2.92
N HIS A 101 -0.87 3.94 2.28
CA HIS A 101 -1.09 4.94 1.23
C HIS A 101 -1.86 4.35 0.04
N GLU A 102 -1.40 3.20 -0.48
CA GLU A 102 -2.06 2.52 -1.60
C GLU A 102 -3.45 2.01 -1.23
N ILE A 103 -3.64 1.52 0.01
CA ILE A 103 -4.97 1.16 0.52
C ILE A 103 -5.87 2.40 0.56
N GLY A 104 -5.37 3.56 0.99
CA GLY A 104 -6.12 4.82 0.96
C GLY A 104 -6.63 5.17 -0.43
N HIS A 105 -5.82 4.96 -1.48
CA HIS A 105 -6.28 5.12 -2.86
C HIS A 105 -7.43 4.18 -3.23
N LEU A 106 -7.47 2.96 -2.68
CA LEU A 106 -8.58 2.02 -2.90
C LEU A 106 -9.86 2.43 -2.17
N PHE A 107 -9.77 3.28 -1.14
CA PHE A 107 -10.90 3.99 -0.53
C PHE A 107 -11.24 5.31 -1.26
N CYS A 108 -10.79 5.47 -2.50
CA CYS A 108 -11.00 6.67 -3.32
C CYS A 108 -10.37 7.96 -2.74
N ILE A 109 -9.42 7.84 -1.83
CA ILE A 109 -8.70 9.00 -1.29
C ILE A 109 -7.57 9.34 -2.25
N SER A 110 -7.64 10.53 -2.88
CA SER A 110 -6.55 11.05 -3.73
C SER A 110 -5.42 11.64 -2.89
N HIS A 111 -4.29 11.96 -3.53
CA HIS A 111 -3.19 12.61 -2.82
C HIS A 111 -3.66 13.85 -2.05
N CYS A 112 -3.24 13.96 -0.80
CA CYS A 112 -3.52 15.10 0.03
C CYS A 112 -2.56 16.24 -0.32
N ILE A 113 -3.11 17.43 -0.51
CA ILE A 113 -2.35 18.67 -0.77
C ILE A 113 -2.60 19.75 0.29
N TRP A 114 -3.41 19.43 1.30
CA TRP A 114 -3.92 20.40 2.27
C TRP A 114 -3.18 20.34 3.61
N TRP A 115 -2.70 19.16 4.00
CA TRP A 115 -2.12 18.89 5.31
C TRP A 115 -0.97 17.90 5.18
N GLU A 116 -0.16 17.80 6.24
CA GLU A 116 0.72 16.65 6.43
C GLU A 116 -0.13 15.41 6.69
N CYS A 117 0.03 14.41 5.83
CA CYS A 117 -0.82 13.24 5.78
C CYS A 117 -0.05 12.08 5.14
N ILE A 118 -0.34 10.85 5.58
CA ILE A 118 0.13 9.64 4.89
C ILE A 118 -0.26 9.60 3.41
N MET A 119 -1.33 10.31 3.04
CA MET A 119 -1.79 10.43 1.65
C MET A 119 -1.08 11.53 0.85
N ASN A 120 -0.07 12.22 1.38
CA ASN A 120 0.73 13.13 0.56
C ASN A 120 1.46 12.34 -0.54
N GLY A 121 1.48 12.86 -1.77
CA GLY A 121 2.35 12.32 -2.82
C GLY A 121 3.82 12.51 -2.45
N SER A 122 4.70 11.60 -2.89
CA SER A 122 6.14 11.70 -2.68
C SER A 122 6.90 11.27 -3.92
N ASN A 123 7.98 11.98 -4.25
CA ASN A 123 8.81 11.66 -5.41
C ASN A 123 10.07 10.85 -5.05
N HIS A 124 10.45 10.80 -3.77
CA HIS A 124 11.61 10.06 -3.28
C HIS A 124 11.45 9.64 -1.81
N ASP A 125 12.33 8.75 -1.34
CA ASP A 125 12.23 8.12 -0.02
C ASP A 125 12.36 9.13 1.13
N GLU A 126 13.25 10.12 1.02
CA GLU A 126 13.42 11.13 2.09
C GLU A 126 12.17 12.00 2.26
N GLU A 127 11.48 12.33 1.15
CA GLU A 127 10.20 13.04 1.23
C GLU A 127 9.15 12.16 1.93
N SER A 128 9.05 10.89 1.53
CA SER A 128 8.11 9.95 2.14
C SER A 128 8.41 9.71 3.63
N ASP A 129 9.69 9.70 4.00
CA ASP A 129 10.15 9.51 5.38
C ASP A 129 9.80 10.69 6.29
N ALA A 130 9.75 11.90 5.74
CA ALA A 130 9.36 13.10 6.48
C ALA A 130 7.83 13.23 6.65
N ARG A 131 7.02 12.45 5.92
CA ARG A 131 5.56 12.47 6.05
C ARG A 131 5.08 11.69 7.29
N PRO A 132 3.98 12.12 7.93
CA PRO A 132 3.39 11.37 9.02
C PRO A 132 2.80 10.04 8.52
N MET A 133 2.71 9.06 9.42
CA MET A 133 2.00 7.80 9.16
C MET A 133 0.49 7.89 9.41
N HIS A 134 -0.02 9.06 9.79
CA HIS A 134 -1.43 9.27 10.10
C HIS A 134 -2.17 9.91 8.94
N LEU A 135 -3.48 9.64 8.89
CA LEU A 135 -4.38 10.43 8.07
C LEU A 135 -4.60 11.78 8.76
N CYS A 136 -4.53 12.87 7.99
CA CYS A 136 -4.98 14.16 8.48
C CYS A 136 -6.50 14.14 8.74
N PRO A 137 -7.06 15.08 9.53
CA PRO A 137 -8.49 15.11 9.84
C PRO A 137 -9.40 15.06 8.60
N MET A 138 -8.97 15.68 7.49
CA MET A 138 -9.71 15.68 6.22
C MET A 138 -9.78 14.28 5.59
N ASP A 139 -8.66 13.58 5.50
CA ASP A 139 -8.64 12.24 4.87
C ASP A 139 -9.16 11.16 5.82
N LEU A 140 -9.02 11.35 7.14
CA LEU A 140 -9.70 10.53 8.14
C LEU A 140 -11.21 10.65 8.00
N GLY A 141 -11.74 11.87 7.83
CA GLY A 141 -13.16 12.09 7.55
C GLY A 141 -13.63 11.34 6.29
N LYS A 142 -12.86 11.39 5.20
CA LYS A 142 -13.16 10.62 3.97
C LYS A 142 -13.19 9.12 4.23
N LEU A 143 -12.25 8.60 5.03
CA LEU A 143 -12.22 7.20 5.41
C LEU A 143 -13.46 6.82 6.24
N VAL A 144 -13.82 7.64 7.23
CA VAL A 144 -15.03 7.45 8.06
C VAL A 144 -16.28 7.38 7.19
N GLU A 145 -16.42 8.30 6.24
CA GLU A 145 -17.52 8.31 5.27
C GLU A 145 -17.53 7.06 4.38
N ALA A 146 -16.36 6.58 3.93
CA ALA A 146 -16.27 5.37 3.14
C ALA A 146 -16.75 4.10 3.89
N PHE A 147 -16.74 4.14 5.23
CA PHE A 147 -17.31 3.12 6.11
C PHE A 147 -18.74 3.44 6.59
N GLY A 148 -19.39 4.44 5.99
CA GLY A 148 -20.75 4.85 6.31
C GLY A 148 -20.90 5.51 7.68
N GLY A 149 -19.86 6.21 8.16
CA GLY A 149 -19.87 6.91 9.44
C GLY A 149 -19.72 6.00 10.67
N LYS A 150 -19.36 4.72 10.47
CA LYS A 150 -19.38 3.69 11.53
C LYS A 150 -18.02 3.40 12.17
N ILE A 151 -17.04 4.27 11.96
CA ILE A 151 -15.73 4.13 12.60
C ILE A 151 -15.76 4.84 13.94
N ASP A 152 -15.47 4.11 15.01
CA ASP A 152 -15.11 4.71 16.30
C ASP A 152 -13.69 5.27 16.21
N ILE A 153 -13.59 6.59 16.08
CA ILE A 153 -12.30 7.29 15.90
C ILE A 153 -11.43 7.15 17.14
N VAL A 154 -12.01 7.22 18.34
CA VAL A 154 -11.23 7.14 19.59
C VAL A 154 -10.62 5.75 19.74
N ALA A 155 -11.42 4.71 19.52
CA ALA A 155 -10.93 3.34 19.56
C ALA A 155 -9.86 3.08 18.47
N ARG A 156 -10.02 3.66 17.28
CA ARG A 156 -9.03 3.59 16.21
C ARG A 156 -7.70 4.23 16.61
N GLU A 157 -7.71 5.49 17.09
CA GLU A 157 -6.48 6.18 17.46
C GLU A 157 -5.77 5.47 18.63
N GLN A 158 -6.53 4.99 19.62
CA GLN A 158 -5.95 4.23 20.72
C GLN A 158 -5.28 2.94 20.22
N ALA A 159 -5.94 2.18 19.36
CA ALA A 159 -5.36 0.96 18.78
C ALA A 159 -4.09 1.24 17.94
N LEU A 160 -4.06 2.37 17.23
CA LEU A 160 -2.86 2.79 16.48
C LEU A 160 -1.71 3.19 17.42
N ALA A 161 -1.98 3.97 18.47
CA ALA A 161 -0.98 4.37 19.45
C ALA A 161 -0.39 3.15 20.18
N GLU A 162 -1.22 2.20 20.60
CA GLU A 162 -0.79 0.94 21.20
C GLU A 162 0.06 0.11 20.23
N PHE A 163 -0.37 -0.01 18.97
CA PHE A 163 0.37 -0.72 17.93
C PHE A 163 1.75 -0.10 17.68
N PHE A 164 1.82 1.22 17.46
CA PHE A 164 3.08 1.90 17.19
C PHE A 164 4.03 1.82 18.39
N THR A 165 3.53 1.98 19.62
CA THR A 165 4.33 1.82 20.84
C THR A 165 4.92 0.42 20.95
N ALA A 166 4.10 -0.62 20.75
CA ALA A 166 4.52 -2.02 20.85
C ALA A 166 5.59 -2.42 19.80
N HIS A 167 5.65 -1.70 18.68
CA HIS A 167 6.58 -1.98 17.58
C HIS A 167 7.77 -1.01 17.50
N GLY A 168 8.01 -0.22 18.55
CA GLY A 168 9.18 0.66 18.65
C GLY A 168 9.05 1.99 17.89
N PHE A 169 7.82 2.41 17.60
CA PHE A 169 7.49 3.67 16.92
C PHE A 169 6.83 4.68 17.87
N ALA A 170 7.38 4.86 19.08
CA ALA A 170 6.78 5.73 20.11
C ALA A 170 6.55 7.18 19.64
N ALA A 171 7.49 7.76 18.90
CA ALA A 171 7.33 9.11 18.33
C ALA A 171 6.18 9.21 17.31
N ILE A 172 5.83 8.10 16.65
CA ILE A 172 4.65 8.03 15.78
C ILE A 172 3.40 7.88 16.66
N ALA A 173 3.45 7.09 17.73
CA ALA A 173 2.31 6.90 18.63
C ALA A 173 1.85 8.19 19.33
N GLU A 174 2.74 9.17 19.52
CA GLU A 174 2.48 10.45 20.18
C GLU A 174 1.95 11.56 19.26
N TRP A 175 1.74 11.26 17.97
CA TRP A 175 1.34 12.24 16.95
C TRP A 175 -0.01 12.92 17.22
#